data_AF-A0A9X1RXS6-F1
#
_entry.id   AF-A0A9X1RXS6-F1
#
_cell.length_a   1.000
_cell.length_b   1.000
_cell.length_c   1.000
_cell.angle_alpha   90.00
_cell.angle_beta   90.00
_cell.angle_gamma   90.00
#
_symmetry.space_group_name_H-M   'P 1'
#
loop_
_entity.id
_entity.type
_entity.pdbx_description
1 polymer ?
#
loop_
_entity_poly.entity_id
_entity_poly.type
_entity_poly.pdbx_seq_one_letter_code
_entity_poly.pdbx_strand_id
1 'polypeptide(L)'
;MKLVQLGYAIGVAAALWSTCSIAASPDSAYQTPVQLSSGKHLLCGVNETPAGEQAVLTRREQVQADVLATQHLRLVSGPTAPYPTEYTAPSVACVNAG
;
A
#
# COMPACT_ATOMS: atom_id res chain seq x y z
N MET A 1 65.62 -18.10 4.38
CA MET A 1 65.17 -17.32 5.57
C MET A 1 65.71 -15.91 5.36
N LYS A 2 64.97 -14.79 5.39
CA LYS A 2 63.70 -14.42 6.01
C LYS A 2 63.27 -13.11 5.32
N LEU A 3 62.11 -13.08 4.64
CA LEU A 3 61.55 -11.87 4.04
C LEU A 3 60.86 -11.04 5.12
N VAL A 4 61.20 -9.76 5.17
CA VAL A 4 60.73 -8.75 6.12
C VAL A 4 59.25 -8.43 5.81
N GLN A 5 58.37 -8.65 6.79
CA GLN A 5 56.98 -8.24 6.78
C GLN A 5 56.86 -6.88 7.49
N LEU A 6 56.34 -5.87 6.79
CA LEU A 6 55.86 -4.63 7.39
C LEU A 6 54.83 -3.96 6.47
N GLY A 7 53.67 -3.63 7.02
CA GLY A 7 52.58 -2.90 6.35
C GLY A 7 51.28 -3.71 6.42
N TYR A 8 50.65 -3.82 7.59
CA TYR A 8 49.63 -2.88 8.08
C TYR A 8 48.45 -2.72 7.13
N ALA A 9 47.42 -3.55 7.32
CA ALA A 9 46.05 -3.25 6.89
C ALA A 9 45.08 -3.93 7.87
N ILE A 10 44.78 -3.23 8.97
CA ILE A 10 43.58 -3.46 9.76
C ILE A 10 42.45 -2.74 9.02
N GLY A 11 41.36 -3.43 8.70
CA GLY A 11 40.21 -2.81 8.04
C GLY A 11 39.06 -3.76 7.81
N VAL A 12 38.30 -3.99 8.89
CA VAL A 12 37.02 -4.70 9.01
C VAL A 12 36.14 -4.64 7.75
N ALA A 13 35.84 -5.79 7.14
CA ALA A 13 34.69 -5.95 6.25
C ALA A 13 33.63 -6.80 6.98
N ALA A 14 32.96 -6.19 7.95
CA ALA A 14 31.71 -6.74 8.46
C ALA A 14 30.71 -6.69 7.30
N ALA A 15 30.41 -7.85 6.72
CA ALA A 15 29.33 -7.99 5.76
C ALA A 15 28.03 -7.66 6.51
N LEU A 16 27.64 -6.39 6.46
CA LEU A 16 26.31 -5.93 6.85
C LEU A 16 25.36 -6.58 5.85
N TRP A 17 24.86 -7.76 6.19
CA TRP A 17 23.64 -8.28 5.60
C TRP A 17 22.51 -7.39 6.12
N SER A 18 22.41 -6.20 5.52
CA SER A 18 21.21 -5.42 5.55
C SER A 18 20.19 -6.20 4.74
N THR A 19 19.55 -7.18 5.38
CA THR A 19 18.21 -7.59 4.97
C THR A 19 17.38 -6.34 5.14
N CYS A 20 17.31 -5.53 4.09
CA CYS A 20 16.19 -4.61 3.94
C CYS A 20 14.98 -5.54 3.98
N SER A 21 14.33 -5.61 5.13
CA SER A 21 12.97 -6.10 5.24
C SER A 21 12.15 -5.14 4.39
N ILE A 22 12.11 -5.38 3.08
CA ILE A 22 10.94 -5.04 2.30
C ILE A 22 9.84 -5.90 2.89
N ALA A 23 9.16 -5.39 3.91
CA ALA A 23 7.80 -5.79 4.18
C ALA A 23 7.02 -5.38 2.93
N ALA A 24 7.07 -6.21 1.89
CA ALA A 24 6.17 -6.12 0.77
C ALA A 24 4.78 -6.28 1.37
N SER A 25 4.11 -5.16 1.61
CA SER A 25 2.73 -5.13 2.04
C SER A 25 1.91 -4.33 1.01
N PRO A 26 1.88 -4.64 -0.30
CA PRO A 26 1.31 -3.68 -1.25
C PRO A 26 0.13 -4.23 -2.07
N ASP A 27 -0.50 -5.35 -1.70
CA ASP A 27 -1.63 -5.88 -2.47
C ASP A 27 -3.00 -5.59 -1.83
N SER A 28 -3.03 -5.30 -0.52
CA SER A 28 -4.27 -4.90 0.17
C SER A 28 -4.43 -3.40 0.36
N ALA A 29 -3.35 -2.62 0.28
CA ALA A 29 -3.39 -1.16 0.47
C ALA A 29 -2.97 -0.44 -0.81
N TYR A 30 -3.84 0.43 -1.33
CA TYR A 30 -3.59 1.17 -2.57
C TYR A 30 -4.53 2.36 -2.72
N GLN A 31 -4.13 3.34 -3.53
CA GLN A 31 -4.99 4.44 -3.97
C GLN A 31 -5.45 4.20 -5.40
N THR A 32 -6.71 4.50 -5.68
CA THR A 32 -7.30 4.36 -7.01
C THR A 32 -8.22 5.53 -7.34
N PRO A 33 -8.15 6.08 -8.57
CA PRO A 33 -9.10 7.08 -9.02
C PRO A 33 -10.47 6.43 -9.22
N VAL A 34 -11.52 7.09 -8.70
CA VAL A 34 -12.90 6.64 -8.81
C VAL A 34 -13.75 7.72 -9.45
N GLN A 35 -14.52 7.33 -10.47
CA GLN A 35 -15.47 8.21 -11.12
C GLN A 35 -16.90 7.75 -10.79
N LEU A 36 -17.65 8.63 -10.13
CA LEU A 36 -19.01 8.33 -9.70
C LEU A 36 -20.01 8.60 -10.82
N SER A 37 -21.16 7.94 -10.73
CA SER A 37 -22.29 8.17 -11.66
C SER A 37 -22.88 9.58 -11.56
N SER A 38 -22.68 10.25 -10.41
CA SER A 38 -23.03 11.66 -10.22
C SER A 38 -22.08 12.64 -10.94
N GLY A 39 -21.00 12.14 -11.55
CA GLY A 39 -19.99 12.95 -12.22
C GLY A 39 -18.84 13.42 -11.32
N LYS A 40 -18.84 13.07 -10.02
CA LYS A 40 -17.72 13.37 -9.12
C LYS A 40 -16.49 12.53 -9.42
N HIS A 41 -15.32 13.14 -9.29
CA HIS A 41 -14.01 12.50 -9.41
C HIS A 41 -13.33 12.45 -8.04
N LEU A 42 -12.93 11.25 -7.64
CA LEU A 42 -12.39 10.98 -6.32
C LEU A 42 -11.04 10.26 -6.44
N LEU A 43 -10.19 10.46 -5.44
CA LEU A 43 -9.06 9.59 -5.15
C LEU A 43 -9.41 8.80 -3.88
N CYS A 44 -9.56 7.50 -4.00
CA CYS A 44 -9.91 6.63 -2.89
C CYS A 44 -8.73 5.75 -2.49
N GLY A 45 -8.35 5.79 -1.21
CA GLY A 45 -7.41 4.86 -0.60
C GLY A 45 -8.15 3.68 0.02
N VAL A 46 -7.73 2.48 -0.33
CA VAL A 46 -8.14 1.21 0.29
C VAL A 46 -7.07 0.84 1.30
N ASN A 47 -7.46 0.61 2.55
CA ASN A 47 -6.57 0.33 3.70
C ASN A 47 -5.48 1.38 3.94
N GLU A 48 -5.61 2.56 3.33
CA GLU A 48 -4.76 3.72 3.56
C GLU A 48 -5.56 5.01 3.38
N THR A 49 -5.08 6.10 3.98
CA THR A 49 -5.75 7.41 3.90
C THR A 49 -5.09 8.26 2.81
N PRO A 50 -5.81 8.60 1.73
CA PRO A 50 -5.27 9.48 0.70
C PRO A 50 -5.14 10.91 1.23
N ALA A 51 -4.13 11.64 0.75
CA ALA A 51 -3.95 13.05 1.10
C ALA A 51 -4.94 13.93 0.33
N GLY A 52 -5.65 14.81 1.03
CA GLY A 52 -6.58 15.76 0.42
C GLY A 52 -7.78 16.08 1.31
N GLU A 53 -8.70 16.87 0.76
CA GLU A 53 -9.97 17.19 1.41
C GLU A 53 -10.93 16.01 1.27
N GLN A 54 -11.48 15.55 2.40
CA GLN A 54 -12.46 14.46 2.40
C GLN A 54 -13.67 14.83 1.53
N ALA A 55 -14.05 13.91 0.65
CA ALA A 55 -15.18 14.13 -0.22
C ALA A 55 -16.49 14.08 0.57
N VAL A 56 -17.33 15.11 0.40
CA VAL A 56 -18.69 15.10 0.94
C VAL A 56 -19.58 14.29 0.00
N LEU A 57 -19.84 13.04 0.39
CA LEU A 57 -20.61 12.07 -0.39
C LEU A 57 -21.96 11.80 0.27
N THR A 58 -22.99 11.66 -0.56
CA THR A 58 -24.25 11.05 -0.10
C THR A 58 -24.01 9.57 0.20
N ARG A 59 -24.91 8.94 0.97
CA ARG A 59 -24.83 7.49 1.26
C ARG A 59 -24.73 6.62 0.00
N ARG A 60 -25.44 7.00 -1.07
CA ARG A 60 -25.39 6.26 -2.36
C ARG A 60 -24.04 6.40 -3.05
N GLU A 61 -23.49 7.62 -3.05
CA GLU A 61 -22.17 7.91 -3.60
C GLU A 61 -21.07 7.19 -2.83
N GLN A 62 -21.16 7.14 -1.50
CA GLN A 62 -20.22 6.41 -0.65
C GLN A 62 -20.21 4.91 -0.98
N VAL A 63 -21.38 4.27 -1.04
CA VAL A 63 -21.48 2.85 -1.42
C VAL A 63 -20.93 2.61 -2.83
N GLN A 64 -21.20 3.51 -3.77
CA GLN A 64 -20.64 3.41 -5.11
C GLN A 64 -19.11 3.52 -5.08
N ALA A 65 -18.56 4.47 -4.32
CA ALA A 65 -17.13 4.66 -4.16
C ALA A 65 -16.46 3.43 -3.55
N ASP A 66 -17.02 2.88 -2.47
CA ASP A 66 -16.52 1.69 -1.79
C ASP A 66 -16.49 0.47 -2.72
N VAL A 67 -17.57 0.26 -3.49
CA VAL A 67 -17.66 -0.84 -4.46
C VAL A 67 -16.63 -0.68 -5.57
N LEU A 68 -16.47 0.52 -6.13
CA LEU A 68 -15.52 0.77 -7.22
C LEU A 68 -14.06 0.68 -6.73
N ALA A 69 -13.76 1.24 -5.56
CA ALA A 69 -12.42 1.23 -5.00
C ALA A 69 -11.94 -0.19 -4.66
N THR A 70 -12.81 -1.04 -4.13
CA THR A 70 -12.46 -2.41 -3.69
C THR A 70 -12.51 -3.47 -4.80
N GLN A 71 -12.84 -3.12 -6.05
CA GLN A 71 -12.90 -4.10 -7.15
C GLN A 71 -11.58 -4.83 -7.36
N HIS A 72 -10.47 -4.10 -7.32
CA HIS A 72 -9.15 -4.68 -7.52
C HIS A 72 -8.83 -5.72 -6.44
N LEU A 73 -9.11 -5.39 -5.19
CA LEU A 73 -8.84 -6.27 -4.05
C LEU A 73 -9.60 -7.62 -4.15
N ARG A 74 -10.82 -7.62 -4.71
CA ARG A 74 -11.59 -8.86 -4.99
C ARG A 74 -10.92 -9.77 -6.03
N LEU A 75 -10.17 -9.20 -6.96
CA LEU A 75 -9.42 -9.97 -7.96
C LEU A 75 -8.16 -10.61 -7.35
N VAL A 76 -7.55 -9.92 -6.38
CA VAL A 76 -6.30 -10.34 -5.73
C VAL A 76 -6.51 -11.41 -4.67
N SER A 77 -7.46 -11.22 -3.75
CA SER A 77 -7.58 -12.07 -2.56
C SER A 77 -8.20 -13.45 -2.80
N GLY A 78 -8.92 -13.61 -3.91
CA GLY A 78 -9.74 -14.79 -4.16
C GLY A 78 -10.84 -15.02 -3.10
N PRO A 79 -11.58 -16.14 -3.17
CA PRO A 79 -12.73 -16.40 -2.30
C PRO A 79 -12.37 -16.99 -0.92
N THR A 80 -11.10 -17.28 -0.64
CA THR A 80 -10.67 -18.11 0.51
C THR A 80 -9.88 -17.36 1.59
N ALA A 81 -9.84 -16.03 1.56
CA ALA A 81 -9.17 -15.26 2.59
C ALA A 81 -9.92 -15.37 3.94
N PRO A 82 -9.21 -15.54 5.08
CA PRO A 82 -9.83 -15.58 6.40
C PRO A 82 -10.46 -14.23 6.78
N TYR A 83 -11.43 -14.27 7.69
CA TYR A 83 -12.13 -13.09 8.20
C TYR A 83 -11.86 -12.90 9.70
N PRO A 84 -11.57 -11.66 10.17
CA PRO A 84 -11.36 -10.44 9.39
C PRO A 84 -9.90 -10.30 8.93
N THR A 85 -9.69 -9.84 7.70
CA THR A 85 -8.37 -9.40 7.18
C THR A 85 -8.54 -8.15 6.34
N GLU A 86 -7.44 -7.45 6.03
CA GLU A 86 -7.41 -6.30 5.11
C GLU A 86 -8.02 -6.61 3.73
N TYR A 87 -8.09 -7.89 3.35
CA TYR A 87 -8.70 -8.34 2.11
C TYR A 87 -10.21 -8.61 2.21
N THR A 88 -10.72 -9.02 3.38
CA THR A 88 -12.14 -9.38 3.56
C THR A 88 -12.95 -8.30 4.27
N ALA A 89 -12.27 -7.38 4.96
CA ALA A 89 -12.85 -6.23 5.65
C ALA A 89 -12.01 -4.97 5.43
N PRO A 90 -11.81 -4.53 4.16
CA PRO A 90 -11.03 -3.34 3.88
C PRO A 90 -11.70 -2.06 4.39
N SER A 91 -10.89 -1.10 4.80
CA SER A 91 -11.31 0.29 5.01
C SER A 91 -11.16 1.10 3.72
N VAL A 92 -12.06 2.04 3.47
CA VAL A 92 -12.01 2.92 2.30
C VAL A 92 -12.16 4.37 2.76
N ALA A 93 -11.24 5.23 2.30
CA ALA A 93 -11.30 6.67 2.51
C ALA A 93 -11.15 7.39 1.17
N CYS A 94 -12.03 8.34 0.87
CA CYS A 94 -12.01 9.06 -0.40
C CYS A 94 -11.86 10.58 -0.20
N VAL A 95 -11.01 11.19 -1.02
CA VAL A 95 -10.82 12.64 -1.13
C VAL A 95 -11.24 13.11 -2.52
N ASN A 96 -11.52 14.41 -2.66
CA ASN A 96 -11.76 14.98 -3.98
C ASN A 96 -10.49 14.91 -4.82
N ALA A 97 -10.59 14.34 -6.02
CA ALA A 97 -9.55 14.46 -7.05
C ALA A 97 -9.90 15.72 -7.84
N GLY A 98 -9.26 16.83 -7.48
CA GLY A 98 -9.53 18.17 -8.02
C GLY A 98 -9.45 18.29 -9.53
#